data_AF-A0A0D6LDP9-F1
#
_entry.id   AF-A0A0D6LDP9-F1
#
_cell.length_a   1.000
_cell.length_b   1.000
_cell.length_c   1.000
_cell.angle_alpha   90.00
_cell.angle_beta   90.00
_cell.angle_gamma   90.00
#
_symmetry.space_group_name_H-M   'P 1'
#
loop_
_entity.id
_entity.type
_entity.pdbx_description
1 polymer ?
#
loop_
_entity_poly.entity_id
_entity_poly.type
_entity_poly.pdbx_seq_one_letter_code
_entity_poly.pdbx_strand_id
1 'polypeptide(L)'
;MSEIRMSSEKKIAVIGGGSWATAIVKILCNNVTSVNWWMRNDAAGFVGHTPELLTTTLGREGSDFTAGIFAYCLNAENVTIWKDVPGMLNADPKYFNNTVKLDKISFQEAIELSYYGASVIHPKTLKPLQNKNISLFVKSFVDPQAEGSEIQSSTASDHLIPSFIVKVGQLLISFRTRDFSFIVESHLSDIFNRLSAIGAKINLMQNSALSFSILVDAEKVHIDTILKAFQTDYEVRYNDGLELVTIRHHDQATIDR
;
A
#
# COMPACT_ATOMS: atom_id res chain seq x y z
N MET A 1 43.26 30.55 1.28
CA MET A 1 42.08 30.15 2.09
C MET A 1 40.89 30.14 1.16
N SER A 2 40.51 28.97 0.66
CA SER A 2 39.31 28.77 -0.15
C SER A 2 38.28 28.07 0.74
N GLU A 3 37.20 28.77 1.07
CA GLU A 3 36.05 28.21 1.78
C GLU A 3 35.48 27.02 1.00
N ILE A 4 35.57 25.83 1.59
CA ILE A 4 34.82 24.67 1.15
C ILE A 4 33.35 24.95 1.51
N ARG A 5 32.53 25.32 0.53
CA ARG A 5 31.06 25.29 0.69
C ARG A 5 30.64 23.85 0.98
N MET A 6 30.36 23.57 2.24
CA MET A 6 29.84 22.27 2.70
C MET A 6 28.39 22.12 2.23
N SER A 7 28.10 21.08 1.42
CA SER A 7 26.72 20.66 1.15
C SER A 7 26.10 20.10 2.44
N SER A 8 24.93 20.61 2.82
CA SER A 8 24.20 20.29 4.06
C SER A 8 23.11 19.22 3.90
N GLU A 9 23.18 18.42 2.85
CA GLU A 9 22.14 17.45 2.47
C GLU A 9 22.09 16.27 3.44
N LYS A 10 20.95 16.08 4.12
CA LYS A 10 20.71 14.92 5.00
C LYS A 10 19.89 13.89 4.24
N LYS A 11 20.47 12.74 3.92
CA LYS A 11 19.79 11.64 3.20
C LYS A 11 19.69 10.40 4.08
N ILE A 12 18.58 9.68 3.95
CA ILE A 12 18.28 8.45 4.68
C ILE A 12 18.02 7.33 3.69
N ALA A 13 18.60 6.16 3.92
CA ALA A 13 18.34 4.97 3.10
C ALA A 13 17.87 3.78 3.96
N VAL A 14 17.14 2.84 3.35
CA VAL A 14 16.82 1.50 3.91
C VAL A 14 17.08 0.46 2.84
N ILE A 15 17.83 -0.59 3.14
CA ILE A 15 18.17 -1.62 2.17
C ILE A 15 17.47 -2.94 2.52
N GLY A 16 16.46 -3.36 1.76
CA GLY A 16 15.87 -4.69 1.95
C GLY A 16 16.75 -5.80 1.38
N GLY A 17 16.80 -6.97 2.03
CA GLY A 17 17.44 -8.19 1.51
C GLY A 17 16.51 -9.40 1.66
N GLY A 18 16.50 -10.32 0.70
CA GLY A 18 15.68 -11.54 0.76
C GLY A 18 15.95 -12.38 2.01
N SER A 19 14.90 -12.98 2.57
CA SER A 19 14.84 -13.71 3.87
C SER A 19 15.37 -12.98 5.12
N TRP A 20 16.04 -11.83 4.98
CA TRP A 20 16.65 -11.07 6.07
C TRP A 20 16.48 -9.57 5.80
N ALA A 21 15.53 -8.92 6.47
CA ALA A 21 15.32 -7.47 6.33
C ALA A 21 16.39 -6.70 7.13
N THR A 22 17.53 -6.39 6.52
CA THR A 22 18.57 -5.54 7.13
C THR A 22 18.28 -4.05 6.88
N ALA A 23 17.52 -3.39 7.75
CA ALA A 23 17.35 -1.94 7.63
C ALA A 23 18.62 -1.18 8.05
N ILE A 24 19.47 -0.80 7.10
CA ILE A 24 20.60 0.10 7.35
C ILE A 24 20.14 1.54 7.15
N VAL A 25 19.85 2.24 8.25
CA VAL A 25 19.64 3.69 8.22
C VAL A 25 21.01 4.37 8.14
N LYS A 26 21.41 4.80 6.94
CA LYS A 26 22.54 5.71 6.77
C LYS A 26 22.03 7.14 6.86
N ILE A 27 22.40 7.85 7.91
CA ILE A 27 22.25 9.31 7.96
C ILE A 27 23.51 9.89 7.30
N LEU A 28 23.40 10.34 6.06
CA LEU A 28 24.52 11.01 5.38
C LEU A 28 24.59 12.45 5.91
N CYS A 29 25.32 12.69 7.01
CA CYS A 29 25.50 14.02 7.61
C CYS A 29 26.96 14.26 7.98
N ASN A 30 27.89 14.49 7.04
CA ASN A 30 29.34 14.78 7.26
C ASN A 30 30.13 13.83 8.19
N ASN A 31 29.47 12.84 8.80
CA ASN A 31 29.91 11.72 9.60
C ASN A 31 29.02 10.57 9.14
N VAL A 32 29.58 9.60 8.44
CA VAL A 32 28.85 8.42 7.98
C VAL A 32 28.58 7.54 9.20
N THR A 33 27.45 7.76 9.87
CA THR A 33 26.97 6.79 10.86
C THR A 33 26.13 5.76 10.12
N SER A 34 26.73 4.61 9.82
CA SER A 34 25.99 3.42 9.38
C SER A 34 25.56 2.63 10.61
N VAL A 35 24.25 2.54 10.85
CA VAL A 35 23.74 1.64 11.88
C VAL A 35 23.23 0.36 11.21
N ASN A 36 23.98 -0.73 11.37
CA ASN A 36 23.66 -2.05 10.82
C ASN A 36 22.92 -2.87 11.87
N TRP A 37 21.72 -3.36 11.56
CA TRP A 37 20.92 -4.18 12.49
C TRP A 37 20.44 -5.48 11.83
N TRP A 38 20.52 -6.58 12.58
CA TRP A 38 20.20 -7.94 12.14
C TRP A 38 19.02 -8.47 12.95
N MET A 39 17.99 -9.06 12.32
CA MET A 39 16.96 -9.83 13.04
C MET A 39 16.50 -11.08 12.25
N ARG A 40 16.18 -12.15 13.00
CA ARG A 40 15.75 -13.46 12.50
C ARG A 40 14.26 -13.50 12.14
N ASN A 41 14.01 -14.00 10.93
CA ASN A 41 12.81 -14.52 10.24
C ASN A 41 11.34 -14.16 10.60
N ASP A 42 10.92 -13.84 11.82
CA ASP A 42 9.47 -13.85 12.11
C ASP A 42 8.88 -12.50 12.61
N ALA A 43 9.70 -11.46 12.71
CA ALA A 43 9.25 -10.11 13.10
C ALA A 43 9.93 -9.03 12.24
N ALA A 44 9.51 -8.89 10.98
CA ALA A 44 9.93 -7.79 10.13
C ALA A 44 9.25 -6.48 10.57
N GLY A 45 9.78 -5.84 11.61
CA GLY A 45 9.32 -4.56 12.12
C GLY A 45 10.38 -3.91 12.99
N PHE A 46 10.70 -2.64 12.73
CA PHE A 46 11.62 -1.88 13.57
C PHE A 46 11.18 -1.87 15.04
N VAL A 47 12.15 -1.85 15.95
CA VAL A 47 11.98 -1.98 17.40
C VAL A 47 11.86 -0.61 18.05
N GLY A 48 10.92 -0.46 18.97
CA GLY A 48 10.76 0.71 19.85
C GLY A 48 10.62 0.28 21.32
N HIS A 49 10.35 1.23 22.20
CA HIS A 49 9.96 0.95 23.58
C HIS A 49 8.71 1.73 23.98
N THR A 50 7.88 1.16 24.86
CA THR A 50 6.79 1.89 25.51
C THR A 50 7.36 2.82 26.60
N PRO A 51 6.57 3.77 27.15
CA PRO A 51 7.00 4.60 28.28
C PRO A 51 7.50 3.79 29.49
N GLU A 52 7.03 2.55 29.66
CA GLU A 52 7.42 1.60 30.69
C GLU A 52 8.70 0.81 30.35
N LEU A 53 9.42 1.23 29.29
CA LEU A 53 10.66 0.62 28.79
C LEU A 53 10.49 -0.82 28.26
N LEU A 54 9.26 -1.22 27.95
CA LEU A 54 8.99 -2.51 27.34
C LEU A 54 9.30 -2.45 25.85
N THR A 55 10.09 -3.41 25.36
CA THR A 55 10.41 -3.53 23.93
C THR A 55 9.13 -3.83 23.14
N THR A 56 8.93 -3.10 22.04
CA THR A 56 7.81 -3.27 21.12
C THR A 56 8.29 -3.21 19.68
N THR A 57 7.44 -3.58 18.73
CA THR A 57 7.72 -3.48 17.29
C THR A 57 6.69 -2.58 16.61
N LEU A 58 7.06 -1.98 15.48
CA LEU A 58 6.14 -1.17 14.66
C LEU A 58 5.26 -2.02 13.72
N GLY A 59 5.32 -3.35 13.85
CA GLY A 59 4.61 -4.29 12.99
C GLY A 59 5.22 -4.43 11.60
N ARG A 60 4.46 -5.08 10.70
CA ARG A 60 4.85 -5.32 9.30
C ARG A 60 5.21 -4.01 8.60
N GLU A 61 6.27 -4.04 7.78
CA GLU A 61 6.81 -2.87 7.06
C GLU A 61 7.35 -1.77 8.01
N GLY A 62 7.63 -2.12 9.27
CA GLY A 62 8.15 -1.18 10.27
C GLY A 62 9.49 -0.55 9.91
N SER A 63 10.35 -1.24 9.15
CA SER A 63 11.64 -0.69 8.69
C SER A 63 11.48 0.51 7.76
N ASP A 64 10.58 0.40 6.78
CA ASP A 64 10.26 1.47 5.84
C ASP A 64 9.65 2.65 6.63
N PHE A 65 8.71 2.34 7.54
CA PHE A 65 8.06 3.37 8.37
C PHE A 65 9.05 4.11 9.26
N THR A 66 10.01 3.41 9.86
CA THR A 66 11.07 4.04 10.66
C THR A 66 11.93 4.99 9.88
N ALA A 67 12.33 4.65 8.66
CA ALA A 67 13.06 5.60 7.84
C ALA A 67 12.22 6.85 7.54
N GLY A 68 10.92 6.68 7.34
CA GLY A 68 9.97 7.79 7.30
C GLY A 68 9.99 8.65 8.56
N ILE A 69 9.97 8.03 9.74
CA ILE A 69 10.04 8.72 11.05
C ILE A 69 11.37 9.46 11.21
N PHE A 70 12.51 8.81 10.94
CA PHE A 70 13.82 9.46 11.06
C PHE A 70 13.97 10.61 10.08
N ALA A 71 13.50 10.46 8.85
CA ALA A 71 13.51 11.53 7.86
C ALA A 71 12.71 12.73 8.32
N TYR A 72 11.52 12.46 8.87
CA TYR A 72 10.71 13.48 9.48
C TYR A 72 11.41 14.17 10.64
N CYS A 73 11.96 13.43 11.61
CA CYS A 73 12.62 14.01 12.78
C CYS A 73 13.90 14.79 12.44
N LEU A 74 14.66 14.35 11.44
CA LEU A 74 15.95 14.94 11.07
C LEU A 74 15.85 16.07 10.04
N ASN A 75 14.66 16.30 9.48
CA ASN A 75 14.44 17.12 8.29
C ASN A 75 15.34 16.65 7.14
N ALA A 76 15.24 15.37 6.81
CA ALA A 76 15.94 14.82 5.66
C ALA A 76 15.43 15.46 4.36
N GLU A 77 16.31 15.59 3.39
CA GLU A 77 15.96 16.07 2.05
C GLU A 77 15.16 15.00 1.30
N ASN A 78 15.55 13.74 1.45
CA ASN A 78 14.89 12.59 0.84
C ASN A 78 15.14 11.31 1.63
N VAL A 79 14.32 10.30 1.32
CA VAL A 79 14.48 8.91 1.76
C VAL A 79 14.64 8.02 0.56
N THR A 80 15.50 7.00 0.62
CA THR A 80 15.63 5.98 -0.41
C THR A 80 15.35 4.59 0.19
N ILE A 81 14.35 3.88 -0.31
CA ILE A 81 14.08 2.49 0.03
C ILE A 81 14.55 1.61 -1.12
N TRP A 82 15.48 0.71 -0.83
CA TRP A 82 16.03 -0.24 -1.80
C TRP A 82 15.28 -1.56 -1.74
N LYS A 83 14.80 -2.01 -2.90
CA LYS A 83 14.03 -3.26 -3.09
C LYS A 83 14.58 -4.09 -4.24
N ASP A 84 14.03 -5.28 -4.44
CA ASP A 84 14.33 -6.19 -5.55
C ASP A 84 13.68 -5.76 -6.87
N VAL A 85 12.81 -4.76 -6.83
CA VAL A 85 12.14 -4.17 -8.01
C VAL A 85 12.88 -2.94 -8.54
N PRO A 86 12.80 -2.65 -9.85
CA PRO A 86 13.41 -1.47 -10.46
C PRO A 86 12.82 -0.13 -9.98
N GLY A 87 11.63 -0.15 -9.37
CA GLY A 87 10.87 1.01 -8.94
C GLY A 87 9.38 0.66 -8.80
N MET A 88 8.54 1.68 -8.81
CA MET A 88 7.09 1.53 -8.95
C MET A 88 6.76 1.20 -10.41
N LEU A 89 5.99 0.15 -10.64
CA LEU A 89 5.48 -0.22 -11.97
C LEU A 89 4.00 0.15 -12.07
N ASN A 90 3.54 0.46 -13.29
CA ASN A 90 2.14 0.77 -13.55
C ASN A 90 1.24 -0.48 -13.43
N ALA A 91 1.80 -1.68 -13.52
CA ALA A 91 1.08 -2.94 -13.36
C ALA A 91 2.02 -4.02 -12.80
N ASP A 92 1.46 -5.07 -12.21
CA ASP A 92 2.23 -6.19 -11.71
C ASP A 92 2.73 -7.08 -12.87
N PRO A 93 4.06 -7.27 -13.03
CA PRO A 93 4.64 -8.04 -14.12
C PRO A 93 4.24 -9.52 -14.12
N LYS A 94 3.69 -10.04 -13.01
CA LYS A 94 3.11 -11.38 -12.96
C LYS A 94 1.87 -11.53 -13.84
N TYR A 95 1.07 -10.47 -13.97
CA TYR A 95 -0.19 -10.49 -14.73
C TYR A 95 -0.08 -9.76 -16.08
N PHE A 96 0.91 -8.87 -16.25
CA PHE A 96 1.08 -8.06 -17.45
C PHE A 96 2.50 -8.18 -18.00
N ASN A 97 2.64 -8.55 -19.28
CA ASN A 97 3.96 -8.69 -19.92
C ASN A 97 4.63 -7.34 -20.25
N ASN A 98 3.84 -6.29 -20.46
CA ASN A 98 4.32 -4.97 -20.90
C ASN A 98 4.13 -3.94 -19.77
N THR A 99 4.84 -4.12 -18.66
CA THR A 99 4.83 -3.15 -17.56
C THR A 99 5.76 -1.98 -17.84
N VAL A 100 5.37 -0.81 -17.38
CA VAL A 100 6.12 0.44 -17.51
C VAL A 100 6.47 0.93 -16.11
N LYS A 101 7.73 1.32 -15.93
CA LYS A 101 8.18 1.94 -14.68
C LYS A 101 7.66 3.37 -14.59
N LEU A 102 7.06 3.72 -13.47
CA LEU A 102 6.64 5.07 -13.15
C LEU A 102 7.85 5.84 -12.59
N ASP A 103 8.49 6.69 -13.38
CA ASP A 103 9.66 7.46 -12.92
C ASP A 103 9.31 8.41 -11.78
N LYS A 104 8.13 9.02 -11.84
CA LYS A 104 7.61 9.93 -10.83
C LYS A 104 6.14 9.63 -10.54
N ILE A 105 5.77 9.66 -9.27
CA ILE A 105 4.42 9.41 -8.79
C ILE A 105 4.13 10.31 -7.59
N SER A 106 2.92 10.82 -7.45
CA SER A 106 2.56 11.59 -6.27
C SER A 106 2.37 10.71 -5.03
N PHE A 107 2.48 11.29 -3.84
CA PHE A 107 2.08 10.61 -2.60
C PHE A 107 0.62 10.13 -2.65
N GLN A 108 -0.27 10.91 -3.26
CA GLN A 108 -1.68 10.55 -3.37
C GLN A 108 -1.86 9.30 -4.24
N GLU A 109 -1.25 9.28 -5.42
CA GLU A 109 -1.35 8.14 -6.32
C GLU A 109 -0.69 6.89 -5.73
N ALA A 110 0.49 7.03 -5.11
CA ALA A 110 1.14 5.91 -4.44
C ALA A 110 0.30 5.30 -3.29
N ILE A 111 -0.42 6.13 -2.53
CA ILE A 111 -1.35 5.67 -1.49
C ILE A 111 -2.53 4.91 -2.11
N GLU A 112 -3.11 5.43 -3.20
CA GLU A 112 -4.21 4.79 -3.92
C GLU A 112 -3.80 3.43 -4.49
N LEU A 113 -2.66 3.36 -5.18
CA LEU A 113 -2.11 2.09 -5.69
C LEU A 113 -1.94 1.06 -4.56
N SER A 114 -1.39 1.50 -3.42
CA SER A 114 -1.19 0.64 -2.26
C SER A 114 -2.50 0.18 -1.63
N TYR A 115 -3.52 1.06 -1.60
CA TYR A 115 -4.86 0.72 -1.09
C TYR A 115 -5.52 -0.39 -1.92
N TYR A 116 -5.42 -0.32 -3.25
CA TYR A 116 -6.00 -1.31 -4.16
C TYR A 116 -5.18 -2.59 -4.30
N GLY A 117 -3.96 -2.65 -3.74
CA GLY A 117 -3.16 -3.88 -3.65
C GLY A 117 -1.85 -3.88 -4.42
N ALA A 118 -1.51 -2.81 -5.16
CA ALA A 118 -0.21 -2.63 -5.81
C ALA A 118 0.83 -2.04 -4.83
N SER A 119 0.96 -2.66 -3.64
CA SER A 119 1.74 -2.09 -2.54
C SER A 119 3.21 -2.49 -2.61
N VAL A 120 4.05 -1.57 -3.11
CA VAL A 120 5.51 -1.62 -2.91
C VAL A 120 5.89 -0.94 -1.60
N ILE A 121 5.15 0.09 -1.17
CA ILE A 121 5.40 0.89 0.03
C ILE A 121 4.10 1.11 0.82
N HIS A 122 4.08 0.81 2.12
CA HIS A 122 2.91 1.07 2.96
C HIS A 122 2.52 2.57 3.00
N PRO A 123 1.21 2.90 2.95
CA PRO A 123 0.74 4.28 3.18
C PRO A 123 1.19 4.90 4.52
N LYS A 124 1.41 4.07 5.54
CA LYS A 124 1.92 4.52 6.86
C LYS A 124 3.31 5.14 6.75
N THR A 125 4.16 4.61 5.86
CA THR A 125 5.50 5.15 5.57
C THR A 125 5.43 6.48 4.83
N LEU A 126 4.48 6.61 3.90
CA LEU A 126 4.34 7.81 3.06
C LEU A 126 3.85 9.02 3.85
N LYS A 127 2.97 8.81 4.85
CA LYS A 127 2.34 9.92 5.57
C LYS A 127 3.31 10.92 6.23
N PRO A 128 4.32 10.50 7.03
CA PRO A 128 5.27 11.43 7.63
C PRO A 128 6.09 12.19 6.57
N LEU A 129 6.43 11.52 5.47
CA LEU A 129 7.19 12.13 4.37
C LEU A 129 6.37 13.19 3.63
N GLN A 130 5.12 12.87 3.31
CA GLN A 130 4.15 13.80 2.72
C GLN A 130 3.99 15.06 3.58
N ASN A 131 3.86 14.92 4.90
CA ASN A 131 3.66 16.05 5.82
C ASN A 131 4.82 17.07 5.80
N LYS A 132 6.03 16.65 5.40
CA LYS A 132 7.21 17.52 5.28
C LYS A 132 7.69 17.73 3.85
N ASN A 133 6.94 17.26 2.84
CA ASN A 133 7.36 17.25 1.43
C ASN A 133 8.76 16.63 1.23
N ILE A 134 9.05 15.54 1.93
CA ILE A 134 10.32 14.79 1.78
C ILE A 134 10.13 13.73 0.70
N SER A 135 10.79 13.85 -0.45
CA SER A 135 10.69 12.86 -1.52
C SER A 135 11.14 11.46 -1.06
N LEU A 136 10.47 10.42 -1.54
CA LEU A 136 10.83 9.02 -1.32
C LEU A 136 11.24 8.37 -2.64
N PHE A 137 12.47 7.87 -2.72
CA PHE A 137 12.97 7.09 -3.84
C PHE A 137 12.79 5.60 -3.57
N VAL A 138 12.23 4.86 -4.54
CA VAL A 138 12.23 3.40 -4.55
C VAL A 138 13.25 2.96 -5.60
N LYS A 139 14.36 2.35 -5.15
CA LYS A 139 15.48 1.96 -6.02
C LYS A 139 15.72 0.45 -5.97
N SER A 140 16.32 -0.11 -7.02
CA SER A 140 16.71 -1.51 -7.02
C SER A 140 18.09 -1.70 -6.38
N PHE A 141 18.24 -2.67 -5.49
CA PHE A 141 19.57 -3.13 -5.09
C PHE A 141 20.22 -4.08 -6.11
N VAL A 142 19.44 -4.58 -7.08
CA VAL A 142 19.95 -5.42 -8.19
C VAL A 142 20.64 -4.54 -9.24
N ASP A 143 20.10 -3.36 -9.50
CA ASP A 143 20.73 -2.33 -10.32
C ASP A 143 20.84 -0.99 -9.55
N PRO A 144 21.92 -0.80 -8.77
CA PRO A 144 22.03 0.37 -7.90
C PRO A 144 22.21 1.71 -8.64
N GLN A 145 22.62 1.66 -9.91
CA GLN A 145 22.87 2.85 -10.73
C GLN A 145 21.60 3.35 -11.40
N ALA A 146 20.56 2.52 -11.53
CA ALA A 146 19.26 2.96 -12.01
C ALA A 146 18.69 4.07 -11.10
N GLU A 147 17.92 5.00 -11.69
CA GLU A 147 17.34 6.13 -10.95
C GLU A 147 16.22 5.69 -9.98
N GLY A 148 15.54 4.58 -10.28
CA GLY A 148 14.38 4.12 -9.50
C GLY A 148 13.10 4.86 -9.86
N SER A 149 12.21 5.00 -8.88
CA SER A 149 10.99 5.81 -8.94
C SER A 149 10.97 6.83 -7.79
N GLU A 150 10.60 8.06 -8.07
CA GLU A 150 10.43 9.12 -7.08
C GLU A 150 8.95 9.29 -6.70
N ILE A 151 8.64 9.14 -5.41
CA ILE A 151 7.35 9.50 -4.82
C ILE A 151 7.46 10.91 -4.23
N GLN A 152 6.65 11.84 -4.73
CA GLN A 152 6.77 13.27 -4.48
C GLN A 152 5.40 13.95 -4.25
N SER A 153 5.39 15.26 -3.98
CA SER A 153 4.14 16.01 -3.78
C SER A 153 3.44 16.42 -5.08
N SER A 154 4.16 16.50 -6.20
CA SER A 154 3.60 16.89 -7.50
C SER A 154 2.81 15.75 -8.15
N THR A 155 1.62 16.07 -8.67
CA THR A 155 0.73 15.16 -9.39
C THR A 155 0.88 15.21 -10.91
N ALA A 156 1.82 16.02 -11.42
CA ALA A 156 1.97 16.29 -12.86
C ALA A 156 2.23 15.03 -13.71
N SER A 157 2.77 13.98 -13.10
CA SER A 157 3.10 12.72 -13.77
C SER A 157 2.04 11.63 -13.60
N ASP A 158 1.06 11.78 -12.71
CA ASP A 158 0.16 10.70 -12.31
C ASP A 158 -0.72 10.23 -13.47
N HIS A 159 -1.20 11.15 -14.30
CA HIS A 159 -2.11 10.85 -15.41
C HIS A 159 -1.41 10.38 -16.70
N LEU A 160 -0.09 10.36 -16.72
CA LEU A 160 0.66 10.09 -17.96
C LEU A 160 0.65 8.61 -18.35
N ILE A 161 0.53 7.72 -17.37
CA ILE A 161 0.63 6.28 -17.57
C ILE A 161 -0.54 5.60 -16.83
N PRO A 162 -1.45 4.92 -17.56
CA PRO A 162 -2.50 4.14 -16.94
C PRO A 162 -1.92 3.04 -16.05
N SER A 163 -2.51 2.87 -14.87
CA SER A 163 -2.09 1.86 -13.89
C SER A 163 -3.16 0.78 -13.72
N PHE A 164 -2.73 -0.48 -13.67
CA PHE A 164 -3.56 -1.65 -13.59
C PHE A 164 -3.28 -2.42 -12.31
N ILE A 165 -4.34 -2.73 -11.57
CA ILE A 165 -4.25 -3.43 -10.30
C ILE A 165 -5.21 -4.60 -10.35
N VAL A 166 -4.68 -5.80 -10.14
CA VAL A 166 -5.44 -7.04 -10.22
C VAL A 166 -5.43 -7.72 -8.86
N LYS A 167 -6.62 -7.96 -8.32
CA LYS A 167 -6.83 -8.81 -7.15
C LYS A 167 -7.58 -10.06 -7.57
N VAL A 168 -6.90 -11.20 -7.52
CA VAL A 168 -7.49 -12.52 -7.78
C VAL A 168 -8.21 -13.06 -6.54
N GLY A 169 -9.02 -14.11 -6.71
CA GLY A 169 -9.65 -14.82 -5.59
C GLY A 169 -10.67 -13.98 -4.83
N GLN A 170 -11.50 -13.23 -5.56
CA GLN A 170 -12.53 -12.37 -4.99
C GLN A 170 -13.86 -13.13 -4.86
N LEU A 171 -14.60 -12.78 -3.81
CA LEU A 171 -15.96 -13.25 -3.55
C LEU A 171 -16.92 -12.06 -3.70
N LEU A 172 -17.78 -12.10 -4.72
CA LEU A 172 -18.88 -11.14 -4.87
C LEU A 172 -20.06 -11.64 -4.06
N ILE A 173 -20.60 -10.80 -3.21
CA ILE A 173 -21.76 -11.11 -2.37
C ILE A 173 -22.81 -10.03 -2.62
N SER A 174 -24.03 -10.43 -2.92
CA SER A 174 -25.18 -9.54 -3.09
C SER A 174 -26.23 -9.83 -2.03
N PHE A 175 -26.57 -8.81 -1.26
CA PHE A 175 -27.64 -8.80 -0.27
C PHE A 175 -28.90 -8.19 -0.88
N ARG A 176 -30.02 -8.87 -0.71
CA ARG A 176 -31.37 -8.37 -1.05
C ARG A 176 -32.28 -8.56 0.15
N THR A 177 -33.23 -7.66 0.33
CA THR A 177 -34.30 -7.83 1.32
C THR A 177 -35.20 -8.99 0.88
N ARG A 178 -35.71 -9.79 1.82
CA ARG A 178 -36.56 -10.95 1.50
C ARG A 178 -37.97 -10.56 1.07
N ASP A 179 -38.41 -9.36 1.43
CA ASP A 179 -39.71 -8.78 1.09
C ASP A 179 -39.67 -7.92 -0.18
N PHE A 180 -38.54 -7.90 -0.90
CA PHE A 180 -38.30 -7.07 -2.09
C PHE A 180 -38.43 -5.56 -1.85
N SER A 181 -38.34 -5.11 -0.59
CA SER A 181 -38.29 -3.70 -0.24
C SER A 181 -36.98 -3.05 -0.70
N PHE A 182 -36.98 -1.71 -0.79
CA PHE A 182 -35.76 -0.99 -1.14
C PHE A 182 -34.68 -1.12 -0.06
N ILE A 183 -33.42 -1.17 -0.51
CA ILE A 183 -32.27 -1.06 0.38
C ILE A 183 -32.15 0.39 0.85
N VAL A 184 -32.67 0.66 2.03
CA VAL A 184 -32.51 1.92 2.76
C VAL A 184 -31.34 1.88 3.76
N GLU A 185 -31.03 3.01 4.37
CA GLU A 185 -29.87 3.24 5.23
C GLU A 185 -29.82 2.30 6.45
N SER A 186 -30.97 1.91 7.00
CA SER A 186 -31.04 0.97 8.13
C SER A 186 -30.50 -0.42 7.76
N HIS A 187 -30.82 -0.91 6.56
CA HIS A 187 -30.29 -2.17 6.05
C HIS A 187 -28.78 -2.10 5.83
N LEU A 188 -28.31 -1.00 5.22
CA LEU A 188 -26.87 -0.80 5.02
C LEU A 188 -26.12 -0.76 6.35
N SER A 189 -26.64 -0.04 7.33
CA SER A 189 -26.06 0.03 8.68
C SER A 189 -25.95 -1.36 9.33
N ASP A 190 -27.03 -2.16 9.30
CA ASP A 190 -27.02 -3.54 9.79
C ASP A 190 -25.99 -4.40 9.03
N ILE A 191 -25.95 -4.29 7.70
CA ILE A 191 -24.99 -5.03 6.87
C ILE A 191 -23.55 -4.68 7.25
N PHE A 192 -23.20 -3.39 7.33
CA PHE A 192 -21.85 -2.96 7.70
C PHE A 192 -21.45 -3.39 9.11
N ASN A 193 -22.37 -3.31 10.09
CA ASN A 193 -22.09 -3.72 11.46
C ASN A 193 -21.76 -5.22 11.53
N ARG A 194 -22.54 -6.06 10.84
CA ARG A 194 -22.31 -7.51 10.79
C ARG A 194 -21.03 -7.86 10.03
N LEU A 195 -20.75 -7.19 8.90
CA LEU A 195 -19.50 -7.37 8.15
C LEU A 195 -18.27 -6.99 8.98
N SER A 196 -18.36 -5.89 9.74
CA SER A 196 -17.30 -5.45 10.65
C SER A 196 -17.06 -6.47 11.77
N ALA A 197 -18.12 -7.02 12.35
CA ALA A 197 -18.03 -8.02 13.42
C ALA A 197 -17.32 -9.32 13.00
N ILE A 198 -17.46 -9.72 11.73
CA ILE A 198 -16.76 -10.89 11.17
C ILE A 198 -15.39 -10.54 10.56
N GLY A 199 -14.94 -9.29 10.66
CA GLY A 199 -13.66 -8.84 10.12
C GLY A 199 -13.62 -8.80 8.58
N ALA A 200 -14.77 -8.72 7.91
CA ALA A 200 -14.83 -8.69 6.45
C ALA A 200 -14.43 -7.32 5.91
N LYS A 201 -13.21 -7.23 5.36
CA LYS A 201 -12.74 -6.03 4.67
C LYS A 201 -13.30 -5.99 3.25
N ILE A 202 -14.07 -4.94 2.96
CA ILE A 202 -14.68 -4.71 1.65
C ILE A 202 -13.68 -4.04 0.70
N ASN A 203 -13.56 -4.57 -0.53
CA ASN A 203 -12.71 -4.03 -1.59
C ASN A 203 -13.52 -3.11 -2.54
N LEU A 204 -14.74 -3.51 -2.90
CA LEU A 204 -15.65 -2.77 -3.76
C LEU A 204 -17.07 -2.84 -3.20
N MET A 205 -17.84 -1.78 -3.39
CA MET A 205 -19.26 -1.72 -3.06
C MET A 205 -20.05 -1.25 -4.27
N GLN A 206 -21.21 -1.85 -4.50
CA GLN A 206 -22.13 -1.46 -5.56
C GLN A 206 -23.55 -1.52 -5.01
N ASN A 207 -24.28 -0.41 -5.11
CA ASN A 207 -25.65 -0.31 -4.61
C ASN A 207 -26.64 -0.19 -5.77
N SER A 208 -27.82 -0.78 -5.60
CA SER A 208 -29.00 -0.58 -6.42
C SER A 208 -30.22 -0.39 -5.52
N ALA A 209 -31.38 -0.05 -6.10
CA ALA A 209 -32.60 0.09 -5.31
C ALA A 209 -32.96 -1.19 -4.53
N LEU A 210 -32.63 -2.38 -5.06
CA LEU A 210 -33.07 -3.67 -4.53
C LEU A 210 -31.93 -4.56 -4.02
N SER A 211 -30.67 -4.12 -4.17
CA SER A 211 -29.53 -4.94 -3.81
C SER A 211 -28.32 -4.13 -3.42
N PHE A 212 -27.62 -4.60 -2.40
CA PHE A 212 -26.29 -4.12 -2.05
C PHE A 212 -25.28 -5.23 -2.31
N SER A 213 -24.27 -4.96 -3.14
CA SER A 213 -23.24 -5.91 -3.52
C SER A 213 -21.88 -5.47 -3.02
N ILE A 214 -21.06 -6.43 -2.58
CA ILE A 214 -19.69 -6.20 -2.12
C ILE A 214 -18.73 -7.20 -2.72
N LEU A 215 -17.47 -6.80 -2.90
CA LEU A 215 -16.35 -7.72 -3.13
C LEU A 215 -15.47 -7.82 -1.90
N VAL A 216 -15.11 -9.05 -1.51
CA VAL A 216 -14.17 -9.33 -0.42
C VAL A 216 -13.10 -10.35 -0.87
N ASP A 217 -11.97 -10.39 -0.16
CA ASP A 217 -10.92 -11.39 -0.39
C ASP A 217 -11.40 -12.77 0.12
N ALA A 218 -11.57 -13.76 -0.76
CA ALA A 218 -12.09 -15.08 -0.40
C ALA A 218 -11.19 -15.84 0.58
N GLU A 219 -9.88 -15.57 0.56
CA GLU A 219 -8.90 -16.13 1.50
C GLU A 219 -9.10 -15.66 2.95
N LYS A 220 -9.75 -14.50 3.15
CA LYS A 220 -9.92 -13.90 4.49
C LYS A 220 -11.30 -14.14 5.07
N VAL A 221 -12.30 -14.31 4.22
CA VAL A 221 -13.70 -14.43 4.63
C VAL A 221 -14.35 -15.57 3.87
N HIS A 222 -14.73 -16.62 4.59
CA HIS A 222 -15.43 -17.76 4.01
C HIS A 222 -16.92 -17.45 3.82
N ILE A 223 -17.49 -17.95 2.72
CA ILE A 223 -18.91 -17.75 2.39
C ILE A 223 -19.85 -18.30 3.47
N ASP A 224 -19.51 -19.41 4.13
CA ASP A 224 -20.34 -19.98 5.20
C ASP A 224 -20.54 -19.02 6.39
N THR A 225 -19.52 -18.22 6.70
CA THR A 225 -19.60 -17.20 7.76
C THR A 225 -20.58 -16.10 7.38
N ILE A 226 -20.57 -15.69 6.10
CA ILE A 226 -21.51 -14.70 5.56
C ILE A 226 -22.93 -15.27 5.56
N LEU A 227 -23.14 -16.49 5.04
CA LEU A 227 -24.47 -17.10 4.99
C LEU A 227 -25.06 -17.22 6.40
N LYS A 228 -24.29 -17.69 7.38
CA LYS A 228 -24.73 -17.76 8.78
C LYS A 228 -25.13 -16.40 9.36
N ALA A 229 -24.41 -15.33 9.01
CA ALA A 229 -24.66 -13.99 9.53
C ALA A 229 -25.86 -13.28 8.88
N PHE A 230 -26.21 -13.63 7.64
CA PHE A 230 -27.11 -12.82 6.81
C PHE A 230 -28.35 -13.54 6.26
N GLN A 231 -28.32 -14.86 6.09
CA GLN A 231 -29.37 -15.59 5.35
C GLN A 231 -30.77 -15.51 5.99
N THR A 232 -30.85 -15.23 7.30
CA THR A 232 -32.13 -15.10 8.02
C THR A 232 -32.88 -13.85 7.57
N ASP A 233 -32.17 -12.72 7.47
CA ASP A 233 -32.77 -11.40 7.25
C ASP A 233 -32.70 -10.98 5.77
N TYR A 234 -31.74 -11.51 5.03
CA TYR A 234 -31.49 -11.18 3.62
C TYR A 234 -31.51 -12.43 2.73
N GLU A 235 -31.91 -12.25 1.47
CA GLU A 235 -31.52 -13.17 0.40
C GLU A 235 -30.07 -12.86 0.01
N VAL A 236 -29.19 -13.84 0.16
CA VAL A 236 -27.76 -13.72 -0.14
C VAL A 236 -27.45 -14.51 -1.41
N ARG A 237 -26.88 -13.83 -2.41
CA ARG A 237 -26.31 -14.46 -3.61
C ARG A 237 -24.82 -14.22 -3.62
N TYR A 238 -24.06 -15.14 -4.22
CA TYR A 238 -22.61 -14.97 -4.33
C TYR A 238 -22.03 -15.60 -5.59
N ASN A 239 -20.86 -15.11 -5.97
CA ASN A 239 -20.00 -15.65 -7.02
C ASN A 239 -18.56 -15.68 -6.48
N ASP A 240 -17.88 -16.80 -6.63
CA ASP A 240 -16.50 -17.01 -6.21
C ASP A 240 -15.53 -17.08 -7.40
N GLY A 241 -14.23 -17.11 -7.10
CA GLY A 241 -13.19 -17.21 -8.12
C GLY A 241 -13.10 -15.99 -9.04
N LEU A 242 -13.61 -14.83 -8.61
CA LEU A 242 -13.60 -13.62 -9.42
C LEU A 242 -12.26 -12.88 -9.33
N GLU A 243 -12.04 -12.02 -10.31
CA GLU A 243 -10.90 -11.11 -10.36
C GLU A 243 -11.41 -9.67 -10.34
N LEU A 244 -10.86 -8.85 -9.45
CA LEU A 244 -11.12 -7.41 -9.42
C LEU A 244 -9.98 -6.70 -10.14
N VAL A 245 -10.30 -6.10 -11.28
CA VAL A 245 -9.39 -5.27 -12.07
C VAL A 245 -9.73 -3.80 -11.84
N THR A 246 -8.78 -3.05 -11.28
CA THR A 246 -8.88 -1.60 -11.12
C THR A 246 -7.95 -0.94 -12.13
N ILE A 247 -8.51 -0.04 -12.94
CA ILE A 247 -7.77 0.77 -13.90
C ILE A 247 -7.80 2.22 -13.42
N ARG A 248 -6.62 2.82 -13.25
CA ARG A 248 -6.46 4.23 -12.92
C ARG A 248 -5.88 4.98 -14.10
N HIS A 249 -6.33 6.23 -14.28
CA HIS A 249 -5.93 7.11 -15.39
C HIS A 249 -6.11 6.43 -16.75
N HIS A 250 -7.28 5.80 -16.95
CA HIS A 250 -7.58 5.10 -18.19
C HIS A 250 -7.53 6.05 -19.40
N ASP A 251 -7.06 5.52 -20.51
CA ASP A 251 -7.22 6.11 -21.83
C ASP A 251 -8.08 5.17 -22.70
N GLN A 252 -8.41 5.62 -23.91
CA GLN A 252 -9.23 4.83 -24.82
C GLN A 252 -8.54 3.50 -25.19
N ALA A 253 -7.22 3.53 -25.40
CA ALA A 253 -6.44 2.34 -25.72
C ALA A 253 -6.47 1.28 -24.59
N THR A 254 -6.56 1.72 -23.34
CA THR A 254 -6.69 0.86 -22.17
C THR A 254 -8.08 0.24 -22.06
N ILE A 255 -9.14 0.96 -22.44
CA ILE A 255 -10.51 0.44 -22.44
C ILE A 255 -10.71 -0.59 -23.55
N ASP A 256 -10.09 -0.37 -24.71
CA ASP A 256 -10.25 -1.23 -25.90
C ASP A 256 -9.47 -2.56 -25.82
N ARG A 257 -8.67 -2.75 -24.77
CA ARG A 257 -7.80 -3.92 -24.55
C ARG A 257 -8.47 -5.00 -23.71
#